data_AF-A0A923EA15-F1
#
_entry.id   AF-A0A923EA15-F1
#
_cell.length_a   1.000
_cell.length_b   1.000
_cell.length_c   1.000
_cell.angle_alpha   90.00
_cell.angle_beta   90.00
_cell.angle_gamma   90.00
#
_symmetry.space_group_name_H-M   'P 1'
#
loop_
_entity.id
_entity.type
_entity.pdbx_description
1 polymer ?
#
loop_
_entity_poly.entity_id
_entity_poly.type
_entity_poly.pdbx_seq_one_letter_code
_entity_poly.pdbx_strand_id
1 'polypeptide(L)'
;MNISPEEITSIIKKEIERYEKKIQTEDSGTIIQIGDGVARVYGLDDCMAGELLEFPNDVYGMALNLEQDNVGCVLFGPEEGLKEGDVVKRTGKVVEVPVGESLIGRVVNSLGKAIDGKGPINTQEQRAIEIQAPGVIARQSVKEPLQTGIKAIDSMIPIGKGQRELIIGDRQTGKTALAIDTILNQKDKDVICIYVAIGQKQSTVAHIVNDLNEMGGMDYTIVVASTASETAPLQFLAPYSACSMGEYFMNKGKDVLIIYDDLSKHAVAYRTMSLLLRRPPGREAYPGDVFYLHSRLLERAAKLSNELGGGSLTAIPIIETLAGDVTAYIPTNVISITDGQIFLDSDLFYSGIRPAVNAGISVSRVGGNAQIKAMKQVAGTLRLELAQYRELVSFAQFGSDLDKEAKKRLEKGRRLVEILQQDQYKPIDVVKQIMILYAGVNDYLMDIPVEKIGSFEDEFLSYMDIHNRDIERLILEKGELSGEIKEKLNAAIEEFKKSF
;
A
#
# COMPACT_ATOMS: atom_id res chain seq x y z
N MET A 1 29.64 -7.71 19.31
CA MET A 1 30.27 -6.43 19.71
C MET A 1 30.50 -6.48 21.21
N ASN A 2 31.75 -6.36 21.65
CA ASN A 2 32.07 -6.19 23.08
C ASN A 2 31.87 -4.72 23.41
N ILE A 3 30.74 -4.38 24.00
CA ILE A 3 30.52 -3.05 24.57
C ILE A 3 31.39 -2.96 25.82
N SER A 4 32.28 -1.96 25.87
CA SER A 4 33.15 -1.77 27.03
C SER A 4 32.34 -1.22 28.22
N PRO A 5 32.57 -1.69 29.46
CA PRO A 5 31.90 -1.15 30.65
C PRO A 5 32.09 0.36 30.82
N GLU A 6 33.21 0.88 30.33
CA GLU A 6 33.58 2.30 30.40
C GLU A 6 32.70 3.17 29.49
N GLU A 7 32.34 2.69 28.29
CA GLU A 7 31.39 3.39 27.40
C GLU A 7 29.99 3.49 28.01
N ILE A 8 29.47 2.38 28.57
CA ILE A 8 28.17 2.37 29.26
C ILE A 8 28.18 3.36 30.42
N THR A 9 29.24 3.35 31.22
CA THR A 9 29.39 4.25 32.36
C THR A 9 29.42 5.71 31.91
N SER A 10 30.11 6.01 30.80
CA SER A 10 30.19 7.36 30.25
C SER A 10 28.85 7.87 29.70
N ILE A 11 28.04 6.99 29.08
CA ILE A 11 26.72 7.33 28.56
C ILE A 11 25.76 7.63 29.72
N ILE A 12 25.72 6.75 30.73
CA ILE A 12 24.88 6.96 31.92
C ILE A 12 25.29 8.24 32.66
N LYS A 13 26.60 8.51 32.78
CA LYS A 13 27.10 9.71 33.45
C LYS A 13 26.70 10.99 32.70
N LYS A 14 26.74 10.98 31.37
CA LYS A 14 26.24 12.09 30.52
C LYS A 14 24.74 12.31 30.67
N GLU A 15 23.94 11.25 30.77
CA GLU A 15 22.49 11.37 31.00
C GLU A 15 22.17 11.92 32.40
N ILE A 16 22.92 11.52 33.43
CA ILE A 16 22.79 12.08 34.79
C ILE A 16 23.22 13.55 34.82
N GLU A 17 24.31 13.93 34.15
CA GLU A 17 24.78 15.32 34.07
C GLU A 17 23.79 16.23 33.30
N ARG A 18 23.03 15.68 32.35
CA ARG A 18 21.97 16.39 31.61
C ARG A 18 20.65 16.50 32.38
N TYR A 19 20.51 15.79 33.50
CA TYR A 19 19.28 15.78 34.30
C TYR A 19 19.14 17.09 35.09
N GLU A 20 18.50 18.10 34.48
CA GLU A 20 18.08 19.32 35.18
C GLU A 20 16.69 19.12 35.83
N LYS A 21 16.61 19.29 37.15
CA LYS A 21 15.31 19.41 37.87
C LYS A 21 14.66 20.75 37.53
N LYS A 22 13.92 20.83 36.43
CA LYS A 22 12.98 21.93 36.19
C LYS A 22 11.68 21.62 36.95
N ILE A 23 11.36 22.46 37.93
CA ILE A 23 10.03 22.44 38.57
C ILE A 23 9.07 23.11 37.59
N GLN A 24 8.30 22.31 36.85
CA GLN A 24 7.18 22.78 36.04
C GLN A 24 5.88 22.48 36.78
N THR A 25 5.00 23.47 36.86
CA THR A 25 3.58 23.25 37.16
C THR A 25 2.95 22.60 35.93
N GLU A 26 2.82 21.27 35.95
CA GLU A 26 2.13 20.51 34.92
C GLU A 26 0.63 20.47 35.24
N ASP A 27 -0.19 20.81 34.25
CA ASP A 27 -1.63 20.53 34.31
C ASP A 27 -1.83 19.01 34.30
N SER A 28 -2.49 18.51 35.34
CA SER A 28 -2.62 17.08 35.63
C SER A 28 -4.04 16.75 36.03
N GLY A 29 -4.51 15.58 35.61
CA GLY A 29 -5.84 15.09 35.89
C GLY A 29 -5.80 13.75 36.61
N THR A 30 -6.98 13.22 36.90
CA THR A 30 -7.13 11.95 37.63
C THR A 30 -8.04 11.01 36.88
N ILE A 31 -7.66 9.73 36.75
CA ILE A 31 -8.51 8.71 36.13
C ILE A 31 -9.78 8.53 36.98
N ILE A 32 -10.94 8.73 36.36
CA ILE A 32 -12.28 8.47 36.94
C ILE A 32 -12.74 7.07 36.57
N GLN A 33 -12.47 6.67 35.33
CA GLN A 33 -12.92 5.41 34.78
C GLN A 33 -11.89 4.90 33.79
N ILE A 34 -11.66 3.59 33.80
CA ILE A 34 -10.82 2.89 32.83
C ILE A 34 -11.45 1.54 32.49
N GLY A 35 -11.36 1.16 31.22
CA GLY A 35 -11.74 -0.16 30.75
C GLY A 35 -11.80 -0.23 29.23
N ASP A 36 -11.56 -1.43 28.70
CA ASP A 36 -11.58 -1.74 27.27
C ASP A 36 -10.65 -0.82 26.45
N GLY A 37 -9.53 -0.38 27.04
CA GLY A 37 -8.56 0.51 26.38
C GLY A 37 -9.01 1.98 26.25
N VAL A 38 -10.05 2.39 26.98
CA VAL A 38 -10.51 3.78 27.08
C VAL A 38 -10.44 4.23 28.54
N ALA A 39 -10.09 5.50 28.76
CA ALA A 39 -10.12 6.13 30.06
C ALA A 39 -10.92 7.45 30.03
N ARG A 40 -11.48 7.81 31.18
CA ARG A 40 -12.06 9.14 31.45
C ARG A 40 -11.24 9.80 32.54
N VAL A 41 -10.75 11.00 32.27
CA VAL A 41 -9.85 11.73 33.16
C VAL A 41 -10.53 13.01 33.60
N TYR A 42 -10.61 13.24 34.92
CA TYR A 42 -11.08 14.49 35.50
C TYR A 42 -9.96 15.53 35.50
N GLY A 43 -10.28 16.80 35.26
CA GLY A 43 -9.30 17.89 35.13
C GLY A 43 -8.74 17.95 33.71
N LEU A 44 -7.44 18.28 33.59
CA LEU A 44 -6.79 18.58 32.31
C LEU A 44 -7.46 19.75 31.58
N ASP A 45 -7.66 20.87 32.29
CA ASP A 45 -8.50 21.98 31.83
C ASP A 45 -7.99 22.63 30.55
N ASP A 46 -6.66 22.67 30.31
CA ASP A 46 -6.13 23.19 29.04
C ASP A 46 -5.82 22.11 28.00
N CYS A 47 -6.31 20.87 28.17
CA CYS A 47 -6.08 19.77 27.23
C CYS A 47 -6.59 20.10 25.83
N MET A 48 -5.76 19.84 24.82
CA MET A 48 -6.14 19.99 23.42
C MET A 48 -6.71 18.67 22.86
N ALA A 49 -7.60 18.77 21.88
CA ALA A 49 -8.06 17.60 21.14
C ALA A 49 -6.88 17.00 20.36
N GLY A 50 -6.68 15.69 20.47
CA GLY A 50 -5.54 14.99 19.87
C GLY A 50 -4.23 15.13 20.65
N GLU A 51 -4.25 15.73 21.84
CA GLU A 51 -3.07 15.82 22.71
C GLU A 51 -2.69 14.43 23.24
N LEU A 52 -1.38 14.15 23.24
CA LEU A 52 -0.81 12.97 23.86
C LEU A 52 -0.82 13.15 25.39
N LEU A 53 -1.32 12.15 26.09
CA LEU A 53 -1.41 12.10 27.54
C LEU A 53 -0.48 11.01 28.07
N GLU A 54 0.21 11.29 29.16
CA GLU A 54 1.08 10.34 29.86
C GLU A 54 0.35 9.81 31.09
N PHE A 55 0.12 8.50 31.08
CA PHE A 55 -0.41 7.73 32.20
C PHE A 55 0.75 7.12 33.00
N PRO A 56 0.50 6.64 34.23
CA PRO A 56 1.48 5.86 34.95
C PRO A 56 1.99 4.66 34.14
N ASN A 57 3.15 4.13 34.53
CA ASN A 57 3.75 2.93 33.95
C ASN A 57 4.14 3.05 32.47
N ASP A 58 4.53 4.25 32.00
CA ASP A 58 4.93 4.51 30.60
C ASP A 58 3.81 4.17 29.58
N VAL A 59 2.55 4.26 30.02
CA VAL A 59 1.40 4.13 29.14
C VAL A 59 1.07 5.51 28.59
N TYR A 60 0.94 5.59 27.27
CA TYR A 60 0.48 6.81 26.60
C TYR A 60 -0.98 6.65 26.20
N GLY A 61 -1.68 7.77 26.10
CA GLY A 61 -3.01 7.84 25.50
C GLY A 61 -3.19 9.12 24.70
N MET A 62 -4.35 9.27 24.08
CA MET A 62 -4.69 10.48 23.34
C MET A 62 -6.08 10.97 23.71
N ALA A 63 -6.18 12.28 23.95
CA ALA A 63 -7.44 12.96 24.19
C ALA A 63 -8.28 12.99 22.89
N LEU A 64 -9.50 12.45 22.95
CA LEU A 64 -10.41 12.40 21.80
C LEU A 64 -11.69 13.19 22.02
N ASN A 65 -12.24 13.16 23.24
CA ASN A 65 -13.42 13.93 23.63
C ASN A 65 -13.04 14.87 24.77
N LEU A 66 -13.32 16.16 24.60
CA LEU A 66 -13.24 17.15 25.67
C LEU A 66 -14.69 17.40 26.14
N GLU A 67 -15.12 16.73 27.20
CA GLU A 67 -16.43 16.95 27.81
C GLU A 67 -16.34 18.11 28.82
N GLN A 68 -17.48 18.59 29.32
CA GLN A 68 -17.52 19.73 30.24
C GLN A 68 -16.76 19.47 31.55
N ASP A 69 -16.80 18.24 32.06
CA ASP A 69 -16.26 17.87 33.36
C ASP A 69 -15.14 16.81 33.29
N ASN A 70 -14.86 16.26 32.10
CA ASN A 70 -13.85 15.20 31.94
C ASN A 70 -13.33 15.11 30.50
N VAL A 71 -12.18 14.48 30.34
CA VAL A 71 -11.55 14.17 29.05
C VAL A 71 -11.66 12.67 28.77
N GLY A 72 -12.33 12.32 27.67
CA GLY A 72 -12.37 10.96 27.13
C GLY A 72 -11.13 10.70 26.28
N CYS A 73 -10.36 9.68 26.65
CA CYS A 73 -9.08 9.36 26.04
C CYS A 73 -8.96 7.87 25.73
N VAL A 74 -8.15 7.57 24.72
CA VAL A 74 -7.84 6.20 24.30
C VAL A 74 -6.43 5.83 24.70
N LEU A 75 -6.20 4.58 25.10
CA LEU A 75 -4.90 4.10 25.56
C LEU A 75 -4.11 3.42 24.44
N PHE A 76 -2.83 3.77 24.32
CA PHE A 76 -1.86 3.22 23.37
C PHE A 76 -0.99 2.11 23.97
N GLY A 77 -1.48 1.47 25.04
CA GLY A 77 -0.77 0.43 25.76
C GLY A 77 -1.73 -0.39 26.62
N PRO A 78 -1.19 -1.35 27.40
CA PRO A 78 -1.99 -2.16 28.30
C PRO A 78 -2.64 -1.30 29.39
N GLU A 79 -3.88 -1.63 29.75
CA GLU A 79 -4.58 -1.05 30.90
C GLU A 79 -4.14 -1.68 32.24
N GLU A 80 -3.40 -2.79 32.18
CA GLU A 80 -2.88 -3.50 33.34
C GLU A 80 -1.97 -2.59 34.18
N GLY A 81 -2.36 -2.38 35.44
CA GLY A 81 -1.62 -1.55 36.38
C GLY A 81 -2.08 -0.09 36.44
N LEU A 82 -3.04 0.32 35.61
CA LEU A 82 -3.75 1.59 35.73
C LEU A 82 -5.02 1.42 36.57
N LYS A 83 -5.33 2.39 37.43
CA LYS A 83 -6.52 2.37 38.30
C LYS A 83 -7.16 3.74 38.44
N GLU A 84 -8.42 3.75 38.86
CA GLU A 84 -9.10 4.96 39.28
C GLU A 84 -8.29 5.68 40.38
N GLY A 85 -8.21 7.02 40.29
CA GLY A 85 -7.41 7.83 41.18
C GLY A 85 -5.97 8.07 40.73
N ASP A 86 -5.49 7.37 39.70
CA ASP A 86 -4.15 7.60 39.16
C ASP A 86 -4.04 8.95 38.44
N VAL A 87 -2.86 9.57 38.53
CA VAL A 87 -2.58 10.88 37.94
C VAL A 87 -2.20 10.72 36.47
N VAL A 88 -2.85 11.51 35.61
CA VAL A 88 -2.56 11.61 34.18
C VAL A 88 -1.99 12.98 33.89
N LYS A 89 -0.94 13.02 33.08
CA LYS A 89 -0.24 14.25 32.74
C LYS A 89 -0.42 14.61 31.28
N ARG A 90 -0.47 15.91 31.03
CA ARG A 90 -0.41 16.46 29.68
C ARG A 90 1.02 16.55 29.18
N THR A 91 1.21 16.24 27.91
CA THR A 91 2.52 16.41 27.27
C THR A 91 2.63 17.76 26.56
N GLY A 92 1.53 18.48 26.34
CA GLY A 92 1.46 19.71 25.55
C GLY A 92 1.70 19.49 24.05
N LYS A 93 1.77 18.23 23.60
CA LYS A 93 2.09 17.85 22.23
C LYS A 93 0.99 16.99 21.64
N VAL A 94 0.73 17.16 20.36
CA VAL A 94 -0.04 16.18 19.58
C VAL A 94 0.78 14.90 19.42
N VAL A 95 0.14 13.82 19.00
CA VAL A 95 0.86 12.57 18.73
C VAL A 95 1.88 12.79 17.60
N GLU A 96 3.15 12.55 17.91
CA GLU A 96 4.28 12.65 16.99
C GLU A 96 4.97 11.29 16.86
N VAL A 97 5.56 11.04 15.70
CA VAL A 97 6.34 9.83 15.43
C VAL A 97 7.74 10.18 14.91
N PRO A 98 8.76 9.37 15.22
CA PRO A 98 10.07 9.51 14.62
C PRO A 98 9.97 9.37 13.10
N VAL A 99 10.71 10.21 12.38
CA VAL A 99 10.86 10.14 10.91
C VAL A 99 12.34 10.18 10.55
N GLY A 100 12.73 9.62 9.41
CA GLY A 100 14.13 9.64 8.98
C GLY A 100 14.55 8.41 8.19
N GLU A 101 15.71 8.52 7.53
CA GLU A 101 16.34 7.41 6.80
C GLU A 101 16.67 6.21 7.70
N SER A 102 16.88 6.43 9.00
CA SER A 102 17.13 5.37 9.98
C SER A 102 15.98 4.36 10.16
N LEU A 103 14.79 4.69 9.63
CA LEU A 103 13.63 3.78 9.63
C LEU A 103 13.67 2.77 8.48
N ILE A 104 14.42 3.04 7.41
CA ILE A 104 14.51 2.15 6.26
C ILE A 104 15.15 0.82 6.72
N GLY A 105 14.55 -0.31 6.35
CA GLY A 105 14.97 -1.65 6.76
C GLY A 105 14.57 -2.03 8.19
N ARG A 106 13.71 -1.23 8.83
CA ARG A 106 13.24 -1.45 10.20
C ARG A 106 11.76 -1.86 10.25
N VAL A 107 11.41 -2.60 11.30
CA VAL A 107 10.02 -2.84 11.69
C VAL A 107 9.71 -2.04 12.95
N VAL A 108 8.70 -1.18 12.87
CA VAL A 108 8.28 -0.30 13.96
C VAL A 108 6.80 -0.49 14.29
N ASN A 109 6.41 -0.17 15.52
CA ASN A 109 5.01 -0.12 15.91
C ASN A 109 4.34 1.21 15.52
N SER A 110 3.06 1.38 15.87
CA SER A 110 2.29 2.61 15.57
C SER A 110 2.82 3.89 16.23
N LEU A 111 3.72 3.79 17.20
CA LEU A 111 4.37 4.94 17.84
C LEU A 111 5.80 5.17 17.30
N GLY A 112 6.21 4.40 16.29
CA GLY A 112 7.55 4.46 15.71
C GLY A 112 8.65 3.83 16.57
N LYS A 113 8.29 3.08 17.63
CA LYS A 113 9.26 2.29 18.42
C LYS A 113 9.63 1.02 17.64
N ALA A 114 10.92 0.69 17.58
CA ALA A 114 11.40 -0.51 16.90
C ALA A 114 10.92 -1.80 17.60
N ILE A 115 10.47 -2.77 16.81
CA ILE A 115 10.00 -4.09 17.27
C ILE A 115 10.72 -5.26 16.56
N ASP A 116 11.74 -4.97 15.77
CA ASP A 116 12.55 -5.96 15.02
C ASP A 116 13.76 -6.52 15.80
N GLY A 117 13.98 -6.07 17.03
CA GLY A 117 15.13 -6.48 17.84
C GLY A 117 16.49 -5.91 17.38
N LYS A 118 16.53 -5.01 16.38
CA LYS A 118 17.78 -4.39 15.86
C LYS A 118 18.23 -3.16 16.67
N GLY A 119 17.73 -2.98 17.89
CA GLY A 119 18.00 -1.81 18.75
C GLY A 119 17.09 -0.60 18.47
N PRO A 120 17.31 0.54 19.15
CA PRO A 120 16.45 1.72 18.99
C PRO A 120 16.57 2.38 17.60
N ILE A 121 15.58 3.20 17.24
CA ILE A 121 15.65 4.07 16.06
C ILE A 121 16.40 5.34 16.44
N ASN A 122 17.53 5.60 15.78
CA ASN A 122 18.33 6.80 16.01
C ASN A 122 17.92 7.90 15.03
N THR A 123 16.86 8.65 15.37
CA THR A 123 16.50 9.89 14.65
C THR A 123 16.27 11.04 15.63
N GLN A 124 16.55 12.26 15.17
CA GLN A 124 16.32 13.49 15.93
C GLN A 124 15.06 14.23 15.49
N GLU A 125 14.46 13.82 14.36
CA GLU A 125 13.28 14.47 13.79
C GLU A 125 12.02 13.68 14.12
N GLN A 126 10.99 14.40 14.55
CA GLN A 126 9.65 13.87 14.75
C GLN A 126 8.65 14.69 13.94
N ARG A 127 7.55 14.06 13.55
CA ARG A 127 6.45 14.72 12.85
C ARG A 127 5.12 14.32 13.47
N ALA A 128 4.22 15.30 13.57
CA ALA A 128 2.84 15.07 13.95
C ALA A 128 2.18 14.08 12.98
N ILE A 129 1.39 13.15 13.52
CA ILE A 129 0.71 12.14 12.70
C ILE A 129 -0.49 12.71 11.95
N GLU A 130 -1.09 13.78 12.48
CA GLU A 130 -2.20 14.51 11.88
C GLU A 130 -1.67 15.81 11.30
N ILE A 131 -1.53 15.84 9.96
CA ILE A 131 -1.21 17.06 9.23
C ILE A 131 -2.20 17.25 8.08
N GLN A 132 -2.32 18.50 7.64
CA GLN A 132 -3.16 18.84 6.50
C GLN A 132 -2.54 18.29 5.20
N ALA A 133 -3.38 17.66 4.37
CA ALA A 133 -2.97 17.18 3.06
C ALA A 133 -2.53 18.33 2.14
N PRO A 134 -1.63 18.08 1.16
CA PRO A 134 -1.26 19.08 0.16
C PRO A 134 -2.48 19.62 -0.60
N GLY A 135 -2.65 20.94 -0.59
CA GLY A 135 -3.72 21.62 -1.32
C GLY A 135 -3.55 21.55 -2.85
N VAL A 136 -4.57 21.98 -3.60
CA VAL A 136 -4.59 21.84 -5.07
C VAL A 136 -3.37 22.47 -5.76
N ILE A 137 -2.93 23.67 -5.32
CA ILE A 137 -1.78 24.39 -5.90
C ILE A 137 -0.45 23.67 -5.60
N ALA A 138 -0.38 22.95 -4.48
CA ALA A 138 0.81 22.21 -4.06
C ALA A 138 1.00 20.90 -4.86
N ARG A 139 0.02 20.50 -5.68
CA ARG A 139 0.03 19.24 -6.43
C ARG A 139 0.45 19.44 -7.88
N GLN A 140 0.97 18.38 -8.47
CA GLN A 140 1.20 18.24 -9.90
C GLN A 140 0.43 17.03 -10.45
N SER A 141 0.06 17.07 -11.73
CA SER A 141 -0.53 15.92 -12.40
C SER A 141 0.42 14.72 -12.42
N VAL A 142 -0.13 13.53 -12.14
CA VAL A 142 0.58 12.26 -12.20
C VAL A 142 0.87 11.90 -13.67
N LYS A 143 2.16 11.81 -14.02
CA LYS A 143 2.65 11.52 -15.38
C LYS A 143 3.74 10.45 -15.41
N GLU A 144 4.31 10.13 -14.25
CA GLU A 144 5.39 9.16 -14.13
C GLU A 144 4.80 7.82 -13.67
N PRO A 145 5.14 6.70 -14.33
CA PRO A 145 4.66 5.39 -13.94
C PRO A 145 5.31 4.94 -12.62
N LEU A 146 4.53 4.27 -11.77
CA LEU A 146 5.03 3.39 -10.72
C LEU A 146 4.80 1.96 -11.19
N GLN A 147 5.88 1.30 -11.63
CA GLN A 147 5.81 -0.04 -12.21
C GLN A 147 5.54 -1.06 -11.11
N THR A 148 4.50 -1.89 -11.26
CA THR A 148 4.21 -2.98 -10.32
C THR A 148 4.97 -4.26 -10.63
N GLY A 149 5.39 -4.43 -11.89
CA GLY A 149 6.04 -5.66 -12.36
C GLY A 149 5.02 -6.75 -12.67
N ILE A 150 3.73 -6.42 -12.64
CA ILE A 150 2.62 -7.34 -12.83
C ILE A 150 1.95 -7.00 -14.16
N LYS A 151 2.06 -7.90 -15.15
CA LYS A 151 1.55 -7.68 -16.52
C LYS A 151 0.10 -7.19 -16.50
N ALA A 152 -0.76 -7.81 -15.69
CA ALA A 152 -2.19 -7.47 -15.63
C ALA A 152 -2.47 -6.05 -15.11
N ILE A 153 -1.62 -5.52 -14.23
CA ILE A 153 -1.79 -4.19 -13.64
C ILE A 153 -1.13 -3.14 -14.54
N ASP A 154 0.15 -3.29 -14.86
CA ASP A 154 0.92 -2.28 -15.60
C ASP A 154 0.35 -2.02 -17.01
N SER A 155 -0.32 -3.03 -17.61
CA SER A 155 -0.99 -2.91 -18.90
C SER A 155 -2.41 -2.33 -18.81
N MET A 156 -3.27 -2.85 -17.93
CA MET A 156 -4.70 -2.52 -17.91
C MET A 156 -5.08 -1.42 -16.91
N ILE A 157 -4.39 -1.38 -15.76
CA ILE A 157 -4.71 -0.55 -14.60
C ILE A 157 -3.41 0.13 -14.13
N PRO A 158 -2.82 1.01 -14.96
CA PRO A 158 -1.53 1.60 -14.63
C PRO A 158 -1.62 2.47 -13.38
N ILE A 159 -0.58 2.37 -12.56
CA ILE A 159 -0.39 3.15 -11.35
C ILE A 159 0.71 4.18 -11.61
N GLY A 160 0.47 5.44 -11.27
CA GLY A 160 1.46 6.50 -11.38
C GLY A 160 2.00 6.96 -10.03
N LYS A 161 3.18 7.58 -10.04
CA LYS A 161 3.81 8.16 -8.85
C LYS A 161 2.96 9.31 -8.29
N GLY A 162 2.44 9.13 -7.07
CA GLY A 162 1.50 10.05 -6.42
C GLY A 162 0.02 9.70 -6.59
N GLN A 163 -0.30 8.58 -7.24
CA GLN A 163 -1.68 8.07 -7.40
C GLN A 163 -2.14 7.30 -6.16
N ARG A 164 -3.46 7.22 -5.97
CA ARG A 164 -4.11 6.36 -4.98
C ARG A 164 -4.84 5.22 -5.69
N GLU A 165 -4.36 3.99 -5.60
CA GLU A 165 -4.97 2.84 -6.31
C GLU A 165 -5.40 1.75 -5.33
N LEU A 166 -6.72 1.53 -5.21
CA LEU A 166 -7.30 0.57 -4.26
C LEU A 166 -7.10 -0.87 -4.74
N ILE A 167 -6.60 -1.78 -3.90
CA ILE A 167 -6.76 -3.23 -4.11
C ILE A 167 -7.94 -3.70 -3.28
N ILE A 168 -8.95 -4.25 -3.94
CA ILE A 168 -10.19 -4.70 -3.29
C ILE A 168 -10.55 -6.11 -3.74
N GLY A 169 -10.96 -6.94 -2.79
CA GLY A 169 -11.45 -8.28 -3.08
C GLY A 169 -11.60 -9.12 -1.82
N ASP A 170 -12.11 -10.33 -2.00
CA ASP A 170 -12.39 -11.23 -0.89
C ASP A 170 -11.11 -11.73 -0.22
N ARG A 171 -11.28 -12.34 0.94
CA ARG A 171 -10.20 -13.00 1.66
C ARG A 171 -9.51 -14.04 0.75
N GLN A 172 -8.18 -14.13 0.84
CA GLN A 172 -7.36 -15.12 0.11
C GLN A 172 -7.38 -15.02 -1.43
N THR A 173 -7.67 -13.84 -1.99
CA THR A 173 -7.63 -13.59 -3.46
C THR A 173 -6.28 -13.10 -4.00
N GLY A 174 -5.24 -13.01 -3.15
CA GLY A 174 -3.90 -12.56 -3.56
C GLY A 174 -3.60 -11.07 -3.35
N LYS A 175 -4.45 -10.32 -2.65
CA LYS A 175 -4.29 -8.86 -2.40
C LYS A 175 -2.89 -8.48 -1.90
N THR A 176 -2.46 -9.11 -0.81
CA THR A 176 -1.14 -8.86 -0.20
C THR A 176 0.00 -9.30 -1.13
N ALA A 177 -0.17 -10.38 -1.90
CA ALA A 177 0.84 -10.84 -2.85
C ALA A 177 1.13 -9.76 -3.91
N LEU A 178 0.09 -9.14 -4.50
CA LEU A 178 0.28 -8.05 -5.47
C LEU A 178 0.99 -6.84 -4.87
N ALA A 179 0.66 -6.52 -3.61
CA ALA A 179 1.30 -5.45 -2.87
C ALA A 179 2.80 -5.73 -2.64
N ILE A 180 3.16 -6.94 -2.20
CA ILE A 180 4.55 -7.32 -1.97
C ILE A 180 5.33 -7.40 -3.29
N ASP A 181 4.76 -7.96 -4.35
CA ASP A 181 5.38 -7.96 -5.68
C ASP A 181 5.65 -6.54 -6.19
N THR A 182 4.73 -5.61 -5.92
CA THR A 182 4.93 -4.19 -6.22
C THR A 182 6.11 -3.62 -5.46
N ILE A 183 6.27 -3.93 -4.16
CA ILE A 183 7.45 -3.52 -3.37
C ILE A 183 8.73 -4.12 -3.96
N LEU A 184 8.75 -5.42 -4.23
CA LEU A 184 9.92 -6.12 -4.79
C LEU A 184 10.35 -5.51 -6.14
N ASN A 185 9.39 -5.12 -6.96
CA ASN A 185 9.66 -4.46 -8.24
C ASN A 185 10.25 -3.05 -8.10
N GLN A 186 10.24 -2.43 -6.91
CA GLN A 186 10.85 -1.10 -6.70
C GLN A 186 12.38 -1.15 -6.50
N LYS A 187 12.97 -2.34 -6.46
CA LYS A 187 14.42 -2.50 -6.39
C LYS A 187 15.10 -1.72 -7.52
N ASP A 188 16.12 -0.93 -7.17
CA ASP A 188 16.89 -0.08 -8.08
C ASP A 188 16.09 1.03 -8.81
N LYS A 189 14.89 1.40 -8.30
CA LYS A 189 14.02 2.45 -8.90
C LYS A 189 13.94 3.74 -8.08
N ASP A 190 14.76 3.88 -7.04
CA ASP A 190 14.78 5.02 -6.12
C ASP A 190 13.41 5.34 -5.48
N VAL A 191 12.59 4.31 -5.24
CA VAL A 191 11.30 4.43 -4.55
C VAL A 191 11.40 3.82 -3.15
N ILE A 192 11.12 4.64 -2.14
CA ILE A 192 11.08 4.18 -0.75
C ILE A 192 9.72 3.52 -0.51
N CYS A 193 9.72 2.33 0.06
CA CYS A 193 8.50 1.57 0.30
C CYS A 193 8.10 1.59 1.78
N ILE A 194 6.81 1.61 2.04
CA ILE A 194 6.24 1.52 3.40
C ILE A 194 5.12 0.50 3.37
N TYR A 195 5.27 -0.58 4.14
CA TYR A 195 4.23 -1.58 4.32
C TYR A 195 3.59 -1.44 5.70
N VAL A 196 2.28 -1.21 5.74
CA VAL A 196 1.52 -0.96 6.97
C VAL A 196 0.61 -2.15 7.25
N ALA A 197 0.96 -2.94 8.25
CA ALA A 197 0.14 -4.06 8.72
C ALA A 197 -0.80 -3.61 9.83
N ILE A 198 -2.11 -3.67 9.58
CA ILE A 198 -3.17 -3.20 10.47
C ILE A 198 -4.04 -4.40 10.85
N GLY A 199 -4.06 -4.78 12.12
CA GLY A 199 -4.83 -5.91 12.63
C GLY A 199 -4.47 -7.25 11.97
N GLN A 200 -3.28 -7.36 11.38
CA GLN A 200 -2.79 -8.61 10.79
C GLN A 200 -2.28 -9.56 11.86
N LYS A 201 -2.26 -10.86 11.58
CA LYS A 201 -1.62 -11.83 12.47
C LYS A 201 -0.11 -11.57 12.53
N GLN A 202 0.46 -11.58 13.73
CA GLN A 202 1.90 -11.37 13.91
C GLN A 202 2.74 -12.34 13.07
N SER A 203 2.32 -13.61 12.98
CA SER A 203 2.99 -14.62 12.13
C SER A 203 3.00 -14.22 10.65
N THR A 204 1.90 -13.69 10.14
CA THR A 204 1.81 -13.23 8.74
C THR A 204 2.73 -12.06 8.48
N VAL A 205 2.78 -11.09 9.40
CA VAL A 205 3.72 -9.96 9.30
C VAL A 205 5.17 -10.45 9.32
N ALA A 206 5.50 -11.38 10.22
CA ALA A 206 6.84 -11.96 10.29
C ALA A 206 7.25 -12.68 8.99
N HIS A 207 6.33 -13.45 8.37
CA HIS A 207 6.58 -14.09 7.08
C HIS A 207 6.84 -13.06 5.98
N ILE A 208 6.02 -12.01 5.87
CA ILE A 208 6.21 -10.94 4.88
C ILE A 208 7.55 -10.24 5.07
N VAL A 209 7.92 -9.91 6.31
CA VAL A 209 9.21 -9.31 6.62
C VAL A 209 10.36 -10.26 6.24
N ASN A 210 10.21 -11.56 6.46
CA ASN A 210 11.21 -12.55 6.05
C ASN A 210 11.36 -12.60 4.52
N ASP A 211 10.25 -12.72 3.79
CA ASP A 211 10.24 -12.75 2.32
C ASP A 211 10.89 -11.48 1.74
N LEU A 212 10.55 -10.30 2.28
CA LEU A 212 11.17 -9.03 1.89
C LEU A 212 12.66 -8.99 2.23
N ASN A 213 13.12 -9.59 3.34
CA ASN A 213 14.55 -9.64 3.65
C ASN A 213 15.30 -10.58 2.68
N GLU A 214 14.77 -11.79 2.45
CA GLU A 214 15.40 -12.80 1.58
C GLU A 214 15.52 -12.31 0.13
N MET A 215 14.52 -11.55 -0.33
CA MET A 215 14.49 -11.01 -1.70
C MET A 215 15.14 -9.61 -1.81
N GLY A 216 15.67 -9.06 -0.71
CA GLY A 216 16.33 -7.75 -0.67
C GLY A 216 15.37 -6.54 -0.75
N GLY A 217 14.07 -6.76 -0.58
CA GLY A 217 13.05 -5.70 -0.51
C GLY A 217 13.13 -4.85 0.76
N MET A 218 13.67 -5.39 1.86
CA MET A 218 13.79 -4.63 3.11
C MET A 218 14.81 -3.48 3.03
N ASP A 219 15.77 -3.51 2.10
CA ASP A 219 16.82 -2.48 1.98
C ASP A 219 16.27 -1.06 1.69
N TYR A 220 15.04 -0.99 1.20
CA TYR A 220 14.33 0.26 0.88
C TYR A 220 12.91 0.31 1.47
N THR A 221 12.57 -0.60 2.39
CA THR A 221 11.22 -0.72 2.96
C THR A 221 11.19 -0.42 4.46
N ILE A 222 10.21 0.36 4.89
CA ILE A 222 9.82 0.52 6.30
C ILE A 222 8.59 -0.35 6.54
N VAL A 223 8.56 -1.13 7.62
CA VAL A 223 7.36 -1.87 8.02
C VAL A 223 6.78 -1.26 9.29
N VAL A 224 5.54 -0.79 9.21
CA VAL A 224 4.77 -0.32 10.37
C VAL A 224 3.75 -1.39 10.72
N ALA A 225 3.87 -1.99 11.89
CA ALA A 225 3.01 -3.10 12.30
C ALA A 225 2.22 -2.79 13.56
N SER A 226 0.90 -2.91 13.45
CA SER A 226 -0.04 -2.99 14.57
C SER A 226 -0.86 -4.25 14.39
N THR A 227 -0.48 -5.30 15.11
CA THR A 227 -1.03 -6.64 14.89
C THR A 227 -2.42 -6.81 15.53
N ALA A 228 -3.10 -7.91 15.23
CA ALA A 228 -4.44 -8.20 15.76
C ALA A 228 -4.51 -8.26 17.30
N SER A 229 -3.39 -8.52 17.98
CA SER A 229 -3.32 -8.54 19.45
C SER A 229 -3.14 -7.16 20.08
N GLU A 230 -2.80 -6.14 19.27
CA GLU A 230 -2.65 -4.76 19.74
C GLU A 230 -4.01 -4.10 19.96
N THR A 231 -4.03 -3.05 20.79
CA THR A 231 -5.25 -2.31 21.10
C THR A 231 -5.82 -1.60 19.86
N ALA A 232 -7.15 -1.41 19.80
CA ALA A 232 -7.80 -0.69 18.70
C ALA A 232 -7.21 0.72 18.46
N PRO A 233 -6.85 1.50 19.49
CA PRO A 233 -6.16 2.77 19.32
C PRO A 233 -4.82 2.66 18.56
N LEU A 234 -3.99 1.66 18.85
CA LEU A 234 -2.75 1.44 18.11
C LEU A 234 -3.02 1.04 16.66
N GLN A 235 -4.02 0.21 16.39
CA GLN A 235 -4.42 -0.16 15.03
C GLN A 235 -4.95 1.06 14.25
N PHE A 236 -5.68 1.95 14.92
CA PHE A 236 -6.14 3.23 14.36
C PHE A 236 -4.98 4.17 14.00
N LEU A 237 -3.94 4.23 14.82
CA LEU A 237 -2.79 5.13 14.60
C LEU A 237 -1.85 4.71 13.47
N ALA A 238 -1.74 3.41 13.20
CA ALA A 238 -0.71 2.85 12.32
C ALA A 238 -0.67 3.52 10.92
N PRO A 239 -1.80 3.72 10.21
CA PRO A 239 -1.79 4.34 8.88
C PRO A 239 -1.31 5.79 8.88
N TYR A 240 -1.73 6.57 9.89
CA TYR A 240 -1.33 7.99 10.00
C TYR A 240 0.15 8.15 10.32
N SER A 241 0.67 7.27 11.18
CA SER A 241 2.07 7.23 11.55
C SER A 241 2.94 6.89 10.34
N ALA A 242 2.57 5.83 9.63
CA ALA A 242 3.24 5.43 8.40
C ALA A 242 3.18 6.50 7.30
N CYS A 243 2.03 7.16 7.14
CA CYS A 243 1.87 8.25 6.18
C CYS A 243 2.83 9.40 6.48
N SER A 244 2.99 9.77 7.76
CA SER A 244 3.93 10.82 8.20
C SER A 244 5.40 10.46 7.96
N MET A 245 5.74 9.17 8.15
CA MET A 245 7.06 8.63 7.77
C MET A 245 7.29 8.72 6.25
N GLY A 246 6.27 8.47 5.44
CA GLY A 246 6.34 8.61 3.97
C GLY A 246 6.46 10.07 3.52
N GLU A 247 5.67 10.96 4.11
CA GLU A 247 5.70 12.39 3.79
C GLU A 247 7.04 13.06 4.11
N TYR A 248 7.82 12.51 5.03
CA TYR A 248 9.20 12.96 5.27
C TYR A 248 10.04 12.85 3.99
N PHE A 249 9.96 11.71 3.31
CA PHE A 249 10.69 11.49 2.06
C PHE A 249 10.06 12.23 0.89
N MET A 250 8.72 12.26 0.81
CA MET A 250 8.00 13.05 -0.20
C MET A 250 8.41 14.52 -0.18
N ASN A 251 8.47 15.13 1.02
CA ASN A 251 8.85 16.54 1.17
C ASN A 251 10.33 16.80 0.88
N LYS A 252 11.16 15.75 0.84
CA LYS A 252 12.56 15.80 0.39
C LYS A 252 12.73 15.57 -1.11
N GLY A 253 11.63 15.53 -1.87
CA GLY A 253 11.66 15.30 -3.32
C GLY A 253 11.84 13.84 -3.72
N LYS A 254 11.70 12.89 -2.78
CA LYS A 254 11.78 11.45 -3.08
C LYS A 254 10.41 10.90 -3.46
N ASP A 255 10.43 9.77 -4.15
CA ASP A 255 9.23 9.00 -4.47
C ASP A 255 9.03 7.91 -3.42
N VAL A 256 7.79 7.76 -2.98
CA VAL A 256 7.39 6.84 -1.92
C VAL A 256 6.20 6.02 -2.38
N LEU A 257 6.22 4.74 -2.05
CA LEU A 257 5.10 3.81 -2.15
C LEU A 257 4.65 3.42 -0.74
N ILE A 258 3.38 3.63 -0.42
CA ILE A 258 2.79 3.19 0.85
C ILE A 258 1.65 2.20 0.61
N ILE A 259 1.66 1.08 1.33
CA ILE A 259 0.67 0.01 1.25
C ILE A 259 -0.02 -0.13 2.60
N TYR A 260 -1.36 -0.08 2.62
CA TYR A 260 -2.16 -0.24 3.83
C TYR A 260 -2.88 -1.60 3.83
N ASP A 261 -2.45 -2.56 4.66
CA ASP A 261 -2.99 -3.92 4.76
C ASP A 261 -3.60 -4.19 6.16
N ASP A 262 -4.89 -3.93 6.41
CA ASP A 262 -5.88 -3.39 5.46
C ASP A 262 -6.74 -2.30 6.12
N LEU A 263 -7.33 -1.43 5.29
CA LEU A 263 -8.17 -0.33 5.77
C LEU A 263 -9.57 -0.78 6.22
N SER A 264 -9.97 -2.02 5.92
CA SER A 264 -11.22 -2.58 6.49
C SER A 264 -11.05 -2.78 8.00
N LYS A 265 -9.93 -3.35 8.44
CA LYS A 265 -9.56 -3.50 9.85
C LYS A 265 -9.30 -2.15 10.51
N HIS A 266 -8.74 -1.17 9.78
CA HIS A 266 -8.62 0.21 10.27
C HIS A 266 -9.97 0.83 10.61
N ALA A 267 -10.97 0.69 9.73
CA ALA A 267 -12.32 1.15 9.98
C ALA A 267 -12.97 0.43 11.18
N VAL A 268 -12.75 -0.88 11.32
CA VAL A 268 -13.23 -1.66 12.46
C VAL A 268 -12.61 -1.14 13.77
N ALA A 269 -11.31 -0.87 13.80
CA ALA A 269 -10.64 -0.30 14.97
C ALA A 269 -11.25 1.06 15.35
N TYR A 270 -11.48 1.93 14.36
CA TYR A 270 -12.11 3.25 14.60
C TYR A 270 -13.56 3.13 15.09
N ARG A 271 -14.32 2.17 14.56
CA ARG A 271 -15.67 1.84 15.02
C ARG A 271 -15.66 1.41 16.48
N THR A 272 -14.76 0.51 16.86
CA THR A 272 -14.61 0.05 18.25
C THR A 272 -14.33 1.22 19.19
N MET A 273 -13.35 2.07 18.86
CA MET A 273 -13.03 3.25 19.65
C MET A 273 -14.23 4.20 19.79
N SER A 274 -14.95 4.45 18.69
CA SER A 274 -16.10 5.35 18.69
C SER A 274 -17.24 4.85 19.56
N LEU A 275 -17.52 3.54 19.54
CA LEU A 275 -18.55 2.92 20.36
C LEU A 275 -18.18 2.93 21.85
N LEU A 276 -16.91 2.66 22.19
CA LEU A 276 -16.43 2.73 23.57
C LEU A 276 -16.49 4.16 24.14
N LEU A 277 -16.22 5.16 23.28
CA LEU A 277 -16.42 6.58 23.60
C LEU A 277 -17.89 7.02 23.56
N ARG A 278 -18.83 6.09 23.37
CA ARG A 278 -20.29 6.33 23.31
C ARG A 278 -20.70 7.35 22.25
N ARG A 279 -19.94 7.46 21.16
CA ARG A 279 -20.34 8.27 20.00
C ARG A 279 -21.52 7.57 19.29
N PRO A 280 -22.56 8.31 18.88
CA PRO A 280 -23.68 7.73 18.14
C PRO A 280 -23.22 7.04 16.85
N PRO A 281 -23.57 5.76 16.63
CA PRO A 281 -23.22 5.06 15.40
C PRO A 281 -24.20 5.34 14.25
N GLY A 282 -23.73 5.14 13.02
CA GLY A 282 -24.50 5.21 11.77
C GLY A 282 -24.66 3.85 11.10
N ARG A 283 -24.55 3.82 9.76
CA ARG A 283 -24.69 2.61 8.94
C ARG A 283 -23.64 1.56 9.32
N GLU A 284 -24.06 0.29 9.45
CA GLU A 284 -23.19 -0.83 9.84
C GLU A 284 -22.43 -0.58 11.17
N ALA A 285 -23.02 0.24 12.04
CA ALA A 285 -22.48 0.73 13.30
C ALA A 285 -21.20 1.58 13.22
N TYR A 286 -20.76 1.99 12.03
CA TYR A 286 -19.62 2.91 11.88
C TYR A 286 -19.99 4.34 12.33
N PRO A 287 -19.04 5.12 12.86
CA PRO A 287 -19.28 6.52 13.20
C PRO A 287 -19.52 7.35 11.93
N GLY A 288 -20.23 8.47 12.07
CA GLY A 288 -20.64 9.31 10.92
C GLY A 288 -19.47 9.91 10.12
N ASP A 289 -18.28 9.99 10.72
CA ASP A 289 -17.06 10.54 10.14
C ASP A 289 -16.08 9.46 9.65
N VAL A 290 -16.50 8.19 9.52
CA VAL A 290 -15.66 7.11 8.97
C VAL A 290 -15.20 7.40 7.54
N PHE A 291 -15.97 8.18 6.76
CA PHE A 291 -15.53 8.66 5.46
C PHE A 291 -14.34 9.63 5.61
N TYR A 292 -14.45 10.58 6.53
CA TYR A 292 -13.43 11.58 6.79
C TYR A 292 -12.12 10.94 7.29
N LEU A 293 -12.21 9.84 8.05
CA LEU A 293 -11.07 9.01 8.46
C LEU A 293 -10.21 8.61 7.27
N HIS A 294 -10.80 7.96 6.26
CA HIS A 294 -10.04 7.49 5.10
C HIS A 294 -9.72 8.60 4.12
N SER A 295 -10.58 9.62 3.98
CA SER A 295 -10.32 10.73 3.06
C SER A 295 -9.12 11.54 3.52
N ARG A 296 -9.04 11.91 4.80
CA ARG A 296 -7.91 12.70 5.34
C ARG A 296 -6.60 11.93 5.36
N LEU A 297 -6.66 10.59 5.43
CA LEU A 297 -5.49 9.72 5.29
C LEU A 297 -5.03 9.66 3.83
N LEU A 298 -5.91 9.26 2.92
CA LEU A 298 -5.54 8.97 1.54
C LEU A 298 -5.21 10.25 0.76
N GLU A 299 -5.87 11.38 1.01
CA GLU A 299 -5.57 12.65 0.33
C GLU A 299 -4.17 13.22 0.62
N ARG A 300 -3.45 12.68 1.61
CA ARG A 300 -2.04 13.00 1.85
C ARG A 300 -1.11 12.41 0.79
N ALA A 301 -1.54 11.34 0.12
CA ALA A 301 -0.83 10.72 -0.99
C ALA A 301 -1.05 11.52 -2.29
N ALA A 302 0.01 12.22 -2.73
CA ALA A 302 -0.02 13.08 -3.92
C ALA A 302 1.37 13.16 -4.58
N LYS A 303 1.42 13.70 -5.80
CA LYS A 303 2.65 14.20 -6.44
C LYS A 303 2.75 15.70 -6.16
N LEU A 304 3.81 16.13 -5.50
CA LEU A 304 4.06 17.53 -5.20
C LEU A 304 4.48 18.30 -6.45
N SER A 305 4.24 19.61 -6.45
CA SER A 305 4.74 20.51 -7.48
C SER A 305 6.27 20.58 -7.47
N ASN A 306 6.87 20.96 -8.60
CA ASN A 306 8.32 21.18 -8.70
C ASN A 306 8.82 22.23 -7.69
N GLU A 307 8.00 23.22 -7.33
CA GLU A 307 8.33 24.24 -6.32
C GLU A 307 8.49 23.65 -4.92
N LEU A 308 7.79 22.55 -4.63
CA LEU A 308 7.87 21.80 -3.38
C LEU A 308 8.79 20.58 -3.50
N GLY A 309 9.69 20.57 -4.49
CA GLY A 309 10.69 19.52 -4.68
C GLY A 309 10.23 18.32 -5.52
N GLY A 310 8.97 18.29 -5.96
CA GLY A 310 8.49 17.28 -6.91
C GLY A 310 8.41 15.85 -6.39
N GLY A 311 8.51 15.62 -5.09
CA GLY A 311 8.40 14.28 -4.50
C GLY A 311 6.99 13.70 -4.62
N SER A 312 6.85 12.39 -4.40
CA SER A 312 5.55 11.73 -4.49
C SER A 312 5.32 10.74 -3.35
N LEU A 313 4.06 10.61 -2.96
CA LEU A 313 3.57 9.53 -2.12
C LEU A 313 2.44 8.81 -2.86
N THR A 314 2.73 7.60 -3.33
CA THR A 314 1.79 6.72 -4.03
C THR A 314 1.16 5.77 -3.01
N ALA A 315 -0.17 5.69 -2.96
CA ALA A 315 -0.86 4.87 -1.96
C ALA A 315 -1.59 3.70 -2.60
N ILE A 316 -1.36 2.50 -2.06
CA ILE A 316 -2.10 1.28 -2.38
C ILE A 316 -2.85 0.82 -1.12
N PRO A 317 -4.07 1.34 -0.87
CA PRO A 317 -4.90 0.80 0.19
C PRO A 317 -5.45 -0.57 -0.19
N ILE A 318 -5.50 -1.49 0.77
CA ILE A 318 -6.18 -2.78 0.63
C ILE A 318 -7.51 -2.73 1.36
N ILE A 319 -8.57 -3.23 0.73
CA ILE A 319 -9.89 -3.45 1.34
C ILE A 319 -10.29 -4.92 1.15
N GLU A 320 -10.72 -5.53 2.24
CA GLU A 320 -11.37 -6.83 2.21
C GLU A 320 -12.88 -6.66 2.07
N THR A 321 -13.46 -7.33 1.06
CA THR A 321 -14.90 -7.50 0.88
C THR A 321 -15.40 -8.77 1.54
N LEU A 322 -16.72 -8.83 1.77
CA LEU A 322 -17.41 -10.03 2.22
C LEU A 322 -18.25 -10.56 1.06
N ALA A 323 -17.93 -11.76 0.58
CA ALA A 323 -18.64 -12.43 -0.52
C ALA A 323 -18.77 -11.58 -1.80
N GLY A 324 -17.71 -10.85 -2.15
CA GLY A 324 -17.63 -10.01 -3.34
C GLY A 324 -18.47 -8.73 -3.29
N ASP A 325 -19.07 -8.40 -2.14
CA ASP A 325 -19.94 -7.22 -2.04
C ASP A 325 -19.13 -5.91 -2.01
N VAL A 326 -19.02 -5.28 -3.18
CA VAL A 326 -18.42 -3.95 -3.36
C VAL A 326 -19.35 -2.80 -2.97
N THR A 327 -20.62 -3.08 -2.68
CA THR A 327 -21.64 -2.07 -2.34
C THR A 327 -21.77 -1.82 -0.84
N ALA A 328 -21.03 -2.59 -0.03
CA ALA A 328 -20.89 -2.36 1.41
C ALA A 328 -20.31 -0.97 1.70
N TYR A 329 -20.55 -0.48 2.92
CA TYR A 329 -20.32 0.92 3.25
C TYR A 329 -18.85 1.36 3.12
N ILE A 330 -17.92 0.58 3.69
CA ILE A 330 -16.48 0.90 3.64
C ILE A 330 -15.89 0.75 2.23
N PRO A 331 -16.11 -0.35 1.48
CA PRO A 331 -15.71 -0.45 0.08
C PRO A 331 -16.16 0.75 -0.77
N THR A 332 -17.44 1.12 -0.69
CA THR A 332 -17.99 2.23 -1.48
C THR A 332 -17.30 3.55 -1.15
N ASN A 333 -17.06 3.83 0.13
CA ASN A 333 -16.36 5.04 0.56
C ASN A 333 -14.95 5.10 -0.03
N VAL A 334 -14.17 4.02 0.08
CA VAL A 334 -12.77 4.02 -0.37
C VAL A 334 -12.68 4.08 -1.90
N ILE A 335 -13.56 3.41 -2.64
CA ILE A 335 -13.67 3.52 -4.10
C ILE A 335 -13.90 4.99 -4.54
N SER A 336 -14.67 5.75 -3.76
CA SER A 336 -14.93 7.17 -4.05
C SER A 336 -13.75 8.10 -3.72
N ILE A 337 -12.82 7.66 -2.87
CA ILE A 337 -11.66 8.45 -2.41
C ILE A 337 -10.42 8.19 -3.28
N THR A 338 -10.18 6.96 -3.69
CA THR A 338 -9.02 6.60 -4.51
C THR A 338 -9.13 7.12 -5.93
N ASP A 339 -8.06 7.08 -6.72
CA ASP A 339 -8.06 7.42 -8.14
C ASP A 339 -8.41 6.21 -9.03
N GLY A 340 -8.64 5.05 -8.44
CA GLY A 340 -8.91 3.82 -9.16
C GLY A 340 -9.04 2.63 -8.22
N GLN A 341 -9.33 1.48 -8.80
CA GLN A 341 -9.37 0.22 -8.09
C GLN A 341 -8.95 -0.97 -8.96
N ILE A 342 -8.26 -1.91 -8.35
CA ILE A 342 -7.95 -3.25 -8.81
C ILE A 342 -8.86 -4.20 -8.05
N PHE A 343 -9.86 -4.75 -8.74
CA PHE A 343 -10.79 -5.71 -8.16
C PHE A 343 -10.30 -7.14 -8.40
N LEU A 344 -10.06 -7.88 -7.31
CA LEU A 344 -9.70 -9.29 -7.34
C LEU A 344 -10.93 -10.16 -7.15
N ASP A 345 -11.17 -10.99 -8.15
CA ASP A 345 -12.36 -11.81 -8.28
C ASP A 345 -12.10 -13.24 -7.80
N SER A 346 -12.91 -13.71 -6.85
CA SER A 346 -12.79 -15.05 -6.30
C SER A 346 -12.96 -16.14 -7.36
N ASP A 347 -13.85 -15.96 -8.32
CA ASP A 347 -14.13 -16.97 -9.35
C ASP A 347 -12.95 -17.11 -10.33
N LEU A 348 -12.29 -15.99 -10.66
CA LEU A 348 -11.05 -16.02 -11.44
C LEU A 348 -9.93 -16.75 -10.67
N PHE A 349 -9.81 -16.46 -9.37
CA PHE A 349 -8.79 -17.09 -8.54
C PHE A 349 -8.99 -18.62 -8.44
N TYR A 350 -10.22 -19.08 -8.25
CA TYR A 350 -10.54 -20.51 -8.17
C TYR A 350 -10.48 -21.23 -9.52
N SER A 351 -10.68 -20.53 -10.64
CA SER A 351 -10.48 -21.06 -12.00
C SER A 351 -9.01 -21.10 -12.44
N GLY A 352 -8.08 -20.67 -11.57
CA GLY A 352 -6.64 -20.76 -11.81
C GLY A 352 -6.02 -19.50 -12.40
N ILE A 353 -6.79 -18.45 -12.69
CA ILE A 353 -6.28 -17.18 -13.24
C ILE A 353 -5.64 -16.37 -12.11
N ARG A 354 -4.32 -16.25 -12.14
CA ARG A 354 -3.53 -15.51 -11.14
C ARG A 354 -2.54 -14.58 -11.85
N PRO A 355 -2.55 -13.27 -11.58
CA PRO A 355 -3.39 -12.57 -10.60
C PRO A 355 -4.86 -12.47 -11.04
N ALA A 356 -5.78 -12.57 -10.07
CA ALA A 356 -7.22 -12.68 -10.30
C ALA A 356 -7.90 -11.33 -10.63
N VAL A 357 -7.29 -10.53 -11.49
CA VAL A 357 -7.72 -9.16 -11.79
C VAL A 357 -8.94 -9.17 -12.71
N ASN A 358 -10.02 -8.52 -12.28
CA ASN A 358 -11.21 -8.34 -13.09
C ASN A 358 -11.06 -7.09 -13.99
N ALA A 359 -10.74 -7.29 -15.27
CA ALA A 359 -10.53 -6.20 -16.24
C ALA A 359 -11.76 -5.30 -16.48
N GLY A 360 -12.98 -5.80 -16.21
CA GLY A 360 -14.21 -5.04 -16.38
C GLY A 360 -14.46 -4.07 -15.22
N ILE A 361 -14.30 -4.54 -13.98
CA ILE A 361 -14.57 -3.78 -12.76
C ILE A 361 -13.38 -2.89 -12.35
N SER A 362 -12.16 -3.35 -12.62
CA SER A 362 -10.95 -2.60 -12.28
C SER A 362 -10.77 -1.39 -13.19
N VAL A 363 -10.31 -0.26 -12.65
CA VAL A 363 -10.13 0.99 -13.40
C VAL A 363 -9.06 1.85 -12.76
N SER A 364 -8.25 2.52 -13.59
CA SER A 364 -7.36 3.61 -13.19
C SER A 364 -7.90 4.91 -13.82
N ARG A 365 -8.27 5.90 -13.00
CA ARG A 365 -8.80 7.20 -13.49
C ARG A 365 -7.69 8.11 -14.03
N VAL A 366 -6.44 7.89 -13.62
CA VAL A 366 -5.26 8.52 -14.24
C VAL A 366 -5.05 7.97 -15.67
N GLY A 367 -5.32 6.67 -15.84
CA GLY A 367 -5.26 5.99 -17.13
C GLY A 367 -3.86 6.02 -17.75
N GLY A 368 -3.79 6.01 -19.09
CA GLY A 368 -2.54 5.93 -19.83
C GLY A 368 -1.61 7.15 -19.71
N ASN A 369 -1.91 8.14 -18.86
CA ASN A 369 -0.95 9.17 -18.47
C ASN A 369 0.12 8.63 -17.50
N ALA A 370 -0.20 7.56 -16.77
CA ALA A 370 0.71 6.84 -15.88
C ALA A 370 1.42 5.66 -16.59
N GLN A 371 1.48 5.64 -17.93
CA GLN A 371 2.15 4.59 -18.71
C GLN A 371 3.28 5.18 -19.55
N ILE A 372 4.33 4.38 -19.74
CA ILE A 372 5.29 4.65 -20.81
C ILE A 372 4.60 4.50 -22.16
N LYS A 373 5.04 5.30 -23.14
CA LYS A 373 4.38 5.39 -24.46
C LYS A 373 4.36 4.04 -25.17
N ALA A 374 5.43 3.25 -25.04
CA ALA A 374 5.51 1.87 -25.55
C ALA A 374 4.41 0.97 -24.98
N MET A 375 4.19 0.96 -23.67
CA MET A 375 3.12 0.17 -23.03
C MET A 375 1.75 0.63 -23.52
N LYS A 376 1.51 1.94 -23.61
CA LYS A 376 0.24 2.49 -24.12
C LYS A 376 -0.06 2.06 -25.55
N GLN A 377 0.97 1.96 -26.41
CA GLN A 377 0.81 1.50 -27.80
C GLN A 377 0.41 0.03 -27.91
N VAL A 378 0.77 -0.80 -26.93
CA VAL A 378 0.46 -2.23 -26.92
C VAL A 378 -0.82 -2.53 -26.15
N ALA A 379 -0.97 -1.96 -24.96
CA ALA A 379 -2.08 -2.26 -24.06
C ALA A 379 -3.36 -1.48 -24.36
N GLY A 380 -3.34 -0.52 -25.29
CA GLY A 380 -4.46 0.38 -25.55
C GLY A 380 -5.79 -0.30 -25.91
N THR A 381 -5.75 -1.47 -26.55
CA THR A 381 -6.95 -2.28 -26.88
C THR A 381 -7.15 -3.46 -25.94
N LEU A 382 -6.16 -3.81 -25.12
CA LEU A 382 -6.12 -5.06 -24.34
C LEU A 382 -7.31 -5.19 -23.39
N ARG A 383 -7.64 -4.11 -22.65
CA ARG A 383 -8.77 -4.11 -21.72
C ARG A 383 -10.11 -4.33 -22.42
N LEU A 384 -10.29 -3.71 -23.60
CA LEU A 384 -11.52 -3.88 -24.39
C LEU A 384 -11.63 -5.30 -24.94
N GLU A 385 -10.53 -5.85 -25.46
CA GLU A 385 -10.49 -7.23 -25.96
C GLU A 385 -10.81 -8.25 -24.86
N LEU A 386 -10.28 -8.07 -23.65
CA LEU A 386 -10.55 -8.96 -22.51
C LEU A 386 -11.98 -8.82 -21.98
N ALA A 387 -12.55 -7.61 -21.98
CA ALA A 387 -13.94 -7.40 -21.62
C ALA A 387 -14.89 -8.11 -22.61
N GLN A 388 -14.65 -7.94 -23.92
CA GLN A 388 -15.40 -8.62 -24.97
C GLN A 388 -15.22 -10.14 -24.92
N TYR A 389 -14.00 -10.62 -24.63
CA TYR A 389 -13.75 -12.04 -24.43
C TYR A 389 -14.61 -12.62 -23.31
N ARG A 390 -14.69 -11.97 -22.15
CA ARG A 390 -15.54 -12.45 -21.04
C ARG A 390 -17.01 -12.51 -21.40
N GLU A 391 -17.52 -11.49 -22.08
CA GLU A 391 -18.90 -11.48 -22.56
C GLU A 391 -19.16 -12.65 -23.53
N LEU A 392 -18.23 -12.91 -24.45
CA LEU A 392 -18.30 -14.04 -25.37
C LEU A 392 -18.21 -15.40 -24.68
N VAL A 393 -17.39 -15.54 -23.63
CA VAL A 393 -17.30 -16.78 -22.84
C VAL A 393 -18.66 -17.09 -22.20
N SER A 394 -19.30 -16.10 -21.58
CA SER A 394 -20.63 -16.25 -20.98
C SER A 394 -21.67 -16.62 -22.03
N PHE A 395 -21.63 -16.01 -23.22
CA PHE A 395 -22.55 -16.33 -24.31
C PHE A 395 -22.34 -17.73 -24.90
N ALA A 396 -21.08 -18.15 -25.05
CA ALA A 396 -20.71 -19.46 -25.59
C ALA A 396 -21.21 -20.63 -24.71
N GLN A 397 -21.39 -20.43 -23.40
CA GLN A 397 -21.94 -21.44 -22.48
C GLN A 397 -23.40 -21.81 -22.81
N PHE A 398 -24.15 -20.92 -23.47
CA PHE A 398 -25.55 -21.17 -23.86
C PHE A 398 -25.71 -21.89 -25.21
N GLY A 399 -24.61 -22.38 -25.81
CA GLY A 399 -24.64 -23.42 -26.84
C GLY A 399 -25.03 -22.96 -28.25
N SER A 400 -24.53 -21.81 -28.71
CA SER A 400 -24.73 -21.35 -30.09
C SER A 400 -23.51 -21.61 -30.98
N ASP A 401 -23.76 -21.84 -32.27
CA ASP A 401 -22.73 -21.82 -33.31
C ASP A 401 -22.11 -20.42 -33.38
N LEU A 402 -20.93 -20.26 -32.79
CA LEU A 402 -20.15 -19.03 -32.91
C LEU A 402 -19.68 -18.86 -34.35
N ASP A 403 -19.85 -17.66 -34.88
CA ASP A 403 -19.28 -17.28 -36.18
C ASP A 403 -17.74 -17.30 -36.13
N LYS A 404 -17.10 -17.20 -37.31
CA LYS A 404 -15.63 -17.28 -37.41
C LYS A 404 -14.95 -16.16 -36.63
N GLU A 405 -15.56 -14.98 -36.56
CA GLU A 405 -15.00 -13.83 -35.87
C GLU A 405 -15.07 -13.99 -34.35
N ALA A 406 -16.20 -14.42 -33.81
CA ALA A 406 -16.37 -14.74 -32.40
C ALA A 406 -15.44 -15.88 -31.97
N LYS A 407 -15.27 -16.92 -32.81
CA LYS A 407 -14.27 -17.98 -32.56
C LYS A 407 -12.84 -17.42 -32.50
N LYS A 408 -12.45 -16.56 -33.45
CA LYS A 408 -11.13 -15.92 -33.43
C LYS A 408 -10.94 -15.07 -32.17
N ARG A 409 -11.93 -14.28 -31.78
CA ARG A 409 -11.88 -13.46 -30.56
C ARG A 409 -11.81 -14.30 -29.29
N LEU A 410 -12.54 -15.41 -29.22
CA LEU A 410 -12.49 -16.36 -28.10
C LEU A 410 -11.09 -16.97 -27.97
N GLU A 411 -10.52 -17.43 -29.07
CA GLU A 411 -9.19 -18.02 -29.11
C GLU A 411 -8.07 -17.02 -28.81
N LYS A 412 -8.19 -15.78 -29.31
CA LYS A 412 -7.28 -14.69 -28.94
C LYS A 412 -7.37 -14.38 -27.44
N GLY A 413 -8.59 -14.23 -26.92
CA GLY A 413 -8.82 -13.92 -25.51
C GLY A 413 -8.28 -14.99 -24.56
N ARG A 414 -8.38 -16.28 -24.90
CA ARG A 414 -7.75 -17.38 -24.15
C ARG A 414 -6.25 -17.20 -24.00
N ARG A 415 -5.55 -16.87 -25.09
CA ARG A 415 -4.09 -16.65 -25.09
C ARG A 415 -3.72 -15.39 -24.33
N LEU A 416 -4.49 -14.31 -24.46
CA LEU A 416 -4.27 -13.08 -23.71
C LEU A 416 -4.44 -13.30 -22.20
N VAL A 417 -5.45 -14.08 -21.78
CA VAL A 417 -5.62 -14.45 -20.36
C VAL A 417 -4.40 -15.22 -19.88
N GLU A 418 -3.90 -16.17 -20.67
CA GLU A 418 -2.72 -16.96 -20.31
C GLU A 418 -1.44 -16.11 -20.19
N ILE A 419 -1.20 -15.18 -21.13
CA ILE A 419 -0.09 -14.22 -21.05
C ILE A 419 -0.21 -13.33 -19.81
N LEU A 420 -1.42 -12.99 -19.37
CA LEU A 420 -1.59 -12.15 -18.18
C LEU A 420 -1.40 -12.91 -16.87
N GLN A 421 -1.34 -14.24 -16.91
CA GLN A 421 -1.00 -15.02 -15.74
C GLN A 421 0.47 -14.79 -15.36
N GLN A 422 0.72 -14.74 -14.05
CA GLN A 422 2.04 -14.49 -13.51
C GLN A 422 2.15 -15.09 -12.12
N ASP A 423 3.25 -15.81 -11.88
CA ASP A 423 3.57 -16.35 -10.58
C ASP A 423 3.86 -15.23 -9.57
N GLN A 424 3.54 -15.50 -8.31
CA GLN A 424 3.89 -14.65 -7.18
C GLN A 424 5.42 -14.56 -7.02
N TYR A 425 5.92 -13.40 -6.59
CA TYR A 425 7.33 -13.11 -6.36
C TYR A 425 8.21 -13.15 -7.61
N LYS A 426 7.61 -13.09 -8.79
CA LYS A 426 8.31 -12.97 -10.08
C LYS A 426 7.89 -11.69 -10.81
N PRO A 427 8.22 -10.49 -10.29
CA PRO A 427 7.96 -9.26 -11.03
C PRO A 427 8.75 -9.26 -12.34
N ILE A 428 8.09 -8.83 -13.42
CA ILE A 428 8.66 -8.78 -14.77
C ILE A 428 8.96 -7.33 -15.12
N ASP A 429 10.15 -7.06 -15.67
CA ASP A 429 10.50 -5.72 -16.14
C ASP A 429 9.55 -5.22 -17.23
N VAL A 430 9.24 -3.93 -17.23
CA VAL A 430 8.24 -3.31 -18.12
C VAL A 430 8.54 -3.57 -19.60
N VAL A 431 9.82 -3.63 -20.00
CA VAL A 431 10.21 -3.89 -21.39
C VAL A 431 9.83 -5.30 -21.80
N LYS A 432 10.09 -6.28 -20.92
CA LYS A 432 9.72 -7.69 -21.13
C LYS A 432 8.21 -7.85 -21.20
N GLN A 433 7.48 -7.17 -20.33
CA GLN A 433 6.02 -7.12 -20.40
C GLN A 433 5.55 -6.58 -21.77
N ILE A 434 6.15 -5.49 -22.26
CA ILE A 434 5.80 -4.92 -23.58
C ILE A 434 6.04 -5.92 -24.70
N MET A 435 7.17 -6.64 -24.70
CA MET A 435 7.51 -7.59 -25.75
C MET A 435 6.51 -8.75 -25.84
N ILE A 436 6.17 -9.38 -24.71
CA ILE A 436 5.20 -10.49 -24.71
C ILE A 436 3.79 -10.02 -25.01
N LEU A 437 3.37 -8.87 -24.47
CA LEU A 437 2.06 -8.28 -24.76
C LEU A 437 1.95 -7.89 -26.24
N TYR A 438 3.04 -7.41 -26.85
CA TYR A 438 3.07 -7.10 -28.28
C TYR A 438 2.82 -8.34 -29.13
N ALA A 439 3.43 -9.47 -28.78
CA ALA A 439 3.19 -10.74 -29.48
C ALA A 439 1.71 -11.19 -29.35
N GLY A 440 1.14 -11.10 -28.15
CA GLY A 440 -0.26 -11.47 -27.90
C GLY A 440 -1.28 -10.57 -28.62
N VAL A 441 -1.08 -9.25 -28.56
CA VAL A 441 -2.04 -8.28 -29.12
C VAL A 441 -2.03 -8.28 -30.66
N ASN A 442 -0.88 -8.53 -31.28
CA ASN A 442 -0.74 -8.55 -32.75
C ASN A 442 -0.93 -9.95 -33.38
N ASP A 443 -1.66 -10.84 -32.71
CA ASP A 443 -2.04 -12.17 -33.20
C ASP A 443 -0.88 -13.15 -33.49
N TYR A 444 0.36 -12.86 -33.05
CA TYR A 444 1.52 -13.73 -33.30
C TYR A 444 1.44 -15.09 -32.62
N LEU A 445 0.58 -15.24 -31.61
CA LEU A 445 0.45 -16.46 -30.81
C LEU A 445 -0.74 -17.34 -31.24
N MET A 446 -1.47 -16.96 -32.28
CA MET A 446 -2.71 -17.64 -32.69
C MET A 446 -2.52 -19.08 -33.17
N ASP A 447 -1.33 -19.42 -33.65
CA ASP A 447 -0.90 -20.76 -34.07
C ASP A 447 -0.34 -21.62 -32.92
N ILE A 448 -0.12 -21.02 -31.75
CA ILE A 448 0.41 -21.71 -30.56
C ILE A 448 -0.76 -22.26 -29.73
N PRO A 449 -0.72 -23.53 -29.29
CA PRO A 449 -1.70 -24.08 -28.35
C PRO A 449 -1.71 -23.30 -27.02
N VAL A 450 -2.90 -23.09 -26.42
CA VAL A 450 -3.05 -22.27 -25.21
C VAL A 450 -2.21 -22.82 -24.06
N GLU A 451 -2.12 -24.13 -23.93
CA GLU A 451 -1.36 -24.83 -22.88
C GLU A 451 0.15 -24.61 -22.99
N LYS A 452 0.65 -24.17 -24.15
CA LYS A 452 2.06 -23.89 -24.39
C LYS A 452 2.42 -22.42 -24.22
N ILE A 453 1.45 -21.52 -24.03
CA ILE A 453 1.70 -20.08 -24.00
C ILE A 453 2.63 -19.68 -22.85
N GLY A 454 2.49 -20.29 -21.65
CA GLY A 454 3.41 -20.04 -20.54
C GLY A 454 4.86 -20.42 -20.88
N SER A 455 5.07 -21.63 -21.43
CA SER A 455 6.41 -22.06 -21.88
C SER A 455 6.96 -21.20 -23.02
N PHE A 456 6.11 -20.80 -23.97
CA PHE A 456 6.49 -19.87 -25.03
C PHE A 456 6.96 -18.53 -24.45
N GLU A 457 6.26 -17.98 -23.45
CA GLU A 457 6.65 -16.73 -22.81
C GLU A 457 8.04 -16.84 -22.17
N ASP A 458 8.26 -17.86 -21.34
CA ASP A 458 9.54 -18.05 -20.64
C ASP A 458 10.72 -18.21 -21.62
N GLU A 459 10.54 -19.03 -22.65
CA GLU A 459 11.56 -19.27 -23.67
C GLU A 459 11.76 -18.07 -24.58
N PHE A 460 10.69 -17.36 -24.95
CA PHE A 460 10.76 -16.14 -25.77
C PHE A 460 11.51 -15.03 -25.04
N LEU A 461 11.16 -14.77 -23.77
CA LEU A 461 11.85 -13.74 -22.98
C LEU A 461 13.34 -14.10 -22.79
N SER A 462 13.65 -15.39 -22.58
CA SER A 462 15.03 -15.88 -22.51
C SER A 462 15.78 -15.70 -23.85
N TYR A 463 15.11 -15.98 -24.98
CA TYR A 463 15.67 -15.74 -26.31
C TYR A 463 15.97 -14.25 -26.54
N MET A 464 15.06 -13.37 -26.14
CA MET A 464 15.25 -11.92 -26.24
C MET A 464 16.42 -11.43 -25.38
N ASP A 465 16.55 -11.95 -24.15
CA ASP A 465 17.66 -11.67 -23.23
C ASP A 465 19.03 -12.08 -23.80
N ILE A 466 19.10 -13.14 -24.62
CA ILE A 466 20.38 -13.66 -25.15
C ILE A 466 20.72 -13.02 -26.50
N HIS A 467 19.75 -12.95 -27.41
CA HIS A 467 19.99 -12.64 -28.82
C HIS A 467 19.60 -11.22 -29.23
N ASN A 468 18.69 -10.55 -28.48
CA ASN A 468 18.05 -9.30 -28.91
C ASN A 468 18.09 -8.20 -27.84
N ARG A 469 19.17 -8.13 -27.05
CA ARG A 469 19.36 -7.06 -26.04
C ARG A 469 19.35 -5.65 -26.61
N ASP A 470 19.65 -5.49 -27.91
CA ASP A 470 19.58 -4.21 -28.59
C ASP A 470 18.13 -3.69 -28.65
N ILE A 471 17.14 -4.58 -28.84
CA ILE A 471 15.72 -4.22 -28.84
C ILE A 471 15.30 -3.72 -27.47
N GLU A 472 15.68 -4.42 -26.40
CA GLU A 472 15.36 -4.00 -25.03
C GLU A 472 15.93 -2.60 -24.73
N ARG A 473 17.21 -2.40 -25.07
CA ARG A 473 17.87 -1.11 -24.90
C ARG A 473 17.20 0.00 -25.70
N LEU A 474 16.80 -0.26 -26.95
CA LEU A 474 16.11 0.72 -27.79
C LEU A 474 14.74 1.11 -27.22
N ILE A 475 14.00 0.15 -26.66
CA ILE A 475 12.71 0.41 -26.00
C ILE A 475 12.90 1.28 -24.75
N LEU A 476 13.92 0.99 -23.93
CA LEU A 476 14.26 1.80 -22.76
C LEU A 476 14.67 3.24 -23.13
N GLU A 477 15.55 3.39 -24.13
CA GLU A 477 16.08 4.70 -24.53
C GLU A 477 15.01 5.57 -25.21
N LYS A 478 14.20 5.00 -26.12
CA LYS A 478 13.18 5.77 -26.84
C LYS A 478 11.86 5.91 -26.06
N GLY A 479 11.56 4.97 -25.17
CA GLY A 479 10.29 4.92 -24.42
C GLY A 479 9.05 4.64 -25.27
N GLU A 480 9.23 4.32 -26.56
CA GLU A 480 8.18 4.09 -27.55
C GLU A 480 8.54 2.99 -28.55
N LEU A 481 7.53 2.36 -29.16
CA LEU A 481 7.70 1.40 -30.25
C LEU A 481 7.68 2.14 -31.60
N SER A 482 8.84 2.63 -32.03
CA SER A 482 9.02 3.19 -33.38
C SER A 482 8.86 2.13 -34.47
N GLY A 483 8.64 2.53 -35.73
CA GLY A 483 8.52 1.58 -36.85
C GLY A 483 9.67 0.59 -36.94
N GLU A 484 10.91 1.09 -36.81
CA GLU A 484 12.13 0.27 -36.75
C GLU A 484 12.12 -0.78 -35.62
N ILE A 485 11.68 -0.39 -34.41
CA ILE A 485 11.62 -1.31 -33.26
C ILE A 485 10.58 -2.40 -33.51
N LYS A 486 9.43 -2.02 -34.08
CA LYS A 486 8.37 -2.98 -34.44
C LYS A 486 8.85 -3.98 -35.49
N GLU A 487 9.56 -3.52 -36.52
CA GLU A 487 10.12 -4.42 -37.55
C GLU A 487 11.11 -5.41 -36.96
N LYS A 488 12.03 -4.95 -36.10
CA LYS A 488 12.95 -5.83 -35.38
C LYS A 488 12.21 -6.83 -34.48
N LEU A 489 11.23 -6.37 -33.72
CA LEU A 489 10.44 -7.22 -32.82
C LEU A 489 9.63 -8.27 -33.60
N ASN A 490 9.03 -7.89 -34.74
CA ASN A 490 8.34 -8.82 -35.62
C ASN A 490 9.29 -9.90 -36.16
N ALA A 491 10.49 -9.50 -36.62
CA ALA A 491 11.49 -10.44 -37.12
C ALA A 491 11.95 -11.41 -36.02
N ALA A 492 12.21 -10.91 -34.81
CA ALA A 492 12.62 -11.73 -33.67
C ALA A 492 11.55 -12.73 -33.24
N ILE A 493 10.27 -12.32 -33.20
CA ILE A 493 9.14 -13.21 -32.88
C ILE A 493 9.02 -14.31 -33.94
N GLU A 494 9.05 -13.96 -35.23
CA GLU A 494 8.93 -14.93 -36.33
C GLU A 494 10.14 -15.89 -36.42
N GLU A 495 11.33 -15.43 -36.05
CA GLU A 495 12.51 -16.28 -35.96
C GLU A 495 12.40 -17.27 -34.79
N PHE A 496 12.06 -16.77 -33.59
CA PHE A 496 11.89 -17.62 -32.41
C PHE A 496 10.80 -18.67 -32.60
N LYS A 497 9.68 -18.29 -33.23
CA LYS A 497 8.59 -19.22 -33.56
C LYS A 497 8.98 -20.35 -34.48
N LYS A 498 10.04 -20.22 -35.29
CA LYS A 498 10.54 -21.33 -36.13
C LYS A 498 11.33 -22.36 -35.32
N SER A 499 11.90 -21.94 -34.19
CA SER A 499 12.67 -22.81 -33.29
C SER A 499 11.86 -23.41 -32.14
N PHE A 500 10.70 -22.83 -31.81
CA PHE A 500 9.75 -23.32 -30.80
C PHE A 500 8.78 -24.35 -31.40
#